data_AF-A0A1H4LCA9-F1
#
_entry.id   AF-A0A1H4LCA9-F1
#
_cell.length_a   1.000
_cell.length_b   1.000
_cell.length_c   1.000
_cell.angle_alpha   90.00
_cell.angle_beta   90.00
_cell.angle_gamma   90.00
#
_symmetry.space_group_name_H-M   'P 1'
#
loop_
_entity.id
_entity.type
_entity.pdbx_description
1 polymer ?
#
loop_
_entity_poly.entity_id
_entity_poly.type
_entity_poly.pdbx_seq_one_letter_code
_entity_poly.pdbx_strand_id
1 'polypeptide(L)'
;MPFIRHLLSLSLGAALLNAPLLQAEELPAPIRKIEEKGAKIIGRFDAPDGLKGYAAQYQNRGMTLYLTPDGKHVLLGNLYDAEGKDLSAEPLQKLVYAPMAKEVWNKLDKSHWIADGKADAPRIVYLFSDPNCPYCNMFWEQARPWVNAGKVQLRHILVGIIREDSPGKSAALLAAKDPQQALQEHEKAGKGSSLKPLASIPAAVQAKLDANMKLMEELELSATPAIFYLDDKGDLQQQQGAPAPGKLTQILGPK
;
A
#
# COMPACT_ATOMS: atom_id res chain seq x y z
N MET A 1 -33.84 -9.17 82.70
CA MET A 1 -35.01 -9.24 81.79
C MET A 1 -34.82 -8.17 80.71
N PRO A 2 -35.13 -8.45 79.44
CA PRO A 2 -34.28 -9.05 78.38
C PRO A 2 -33.60 -7.98 77.48
N PHE A 3 -32.32 -8.15 77.11
CA PHE A 3 -31.83 -8.70 75.83
C PHE A 3 -32.46 -8.13 74.56
N ILE A 4 -31.78 -7.17 73.93
CA ILE A 4 -31.92 -6.89 72.49
C ILE A 4 -30.51 -6.70 71.90
N ARG A 5 -30.05 -7.74 71.18
CA ARG A 5 -28.85 -7.74 70.35
C ARG A 5 -29.25 -7.17 68.99
N HIS A 6 -28.72 -6.01 68.60
CA HIS A 6 -28.81 -5.54 67.22
C HIS A 6 -27.62 -6.09 66.43
N LEU A 7 -27.91 -7.11 65.60
CA LEU A 7 -27.03 -7.57 64.52
C LEU A 7 -27.08 -6.55 63.38
N LEU A 8 -25.99 -5.82 63.15
CA LEU A 8 -25.77 -5.10 61.90
C LEU A 8 -25.38 -6.11 60.82
N SER A 9 -26.33 -6.44 59.96
CA SER A 9 -26.08 -7.19 58.72
C SER A 9 -25.49 -6.26 57.67
N LEU A 10 -24.19 -6.38 57.42
CA LEU A 10 -23.50 -5.68 56.33
C LEU A 10 -23.84 -6.38 55.00
N SER A 11 -24.85 -5.91 54.28
CA SER A 11 -25.16 -6.38 52.92
C SER A 11 -24.23 -5.69 51.92
N LEU A 12 -23.12 -6.37 51.59
CA LEU A 12 -22.20 -5.97 50.52
C LEU A 12 -22.87 -6.25 49.16
N GLY A 13 -23.55 -5.26 48.59
CA GLY A 13 -24.12 -5.33 47.25
C GLY A 13 -23.02 -5.34 46.20
N ALA A 14 -22.72 -6.51 45.63
CA ALA A 14 -21.86 -6.64 44.46
C ALA A 14 -22.60 -6.09 43.23
N ALA A 15 -22.29 -4.84 42.84
CA ALA A 15 -22.72 -4.29 41.57
C ALA A 15 -21.93 -4.95 40.43
N LEU A 16 -22.52 -5.95 39.78
CA LEU A 16 -22.01 -6.52 38.54
C LEU A 16 -22.15 -5.47 37.43
N LEU A 17 -21.01 -4.86 37.06
CA LEU A 17 -20.87 -4.06 35.85
C LEU A 17 -21.10 -4.97 34.63
N ASN A 18 -22.34 -5.00 34.11
CA ASN A 18 -22.64 -5.55 32.80
C ASN A 18 -22.06 -4.61 31.73
N ALA A 19 -20.78 -4.74 31.43
CA ALA A 19 -20.23 -4.19 30.19
C ALA A 19 -20.77 -5.06 29.03
N PRO A 20 -21.42 -4.48 28.00
CA PRO A 20 -21.81 -5.25 26.84
C PRO A 20 -20.53 -5.71 26.15
N LEU A 21 -20.28 -7.02 26.17
CA LEU A 21 -19.34 -7.66 25.26
C LEU A 21 -19.86 -7.36 23.84
N LEU A 22 -19.14 -6.52 23.10
CA LEU A 22 -19.31 -6.38 21.65
C LEU A 22 -19.04 -7.75 21.02
N GLN A 23 -20.09 -8.55 20.91
CA GLN A 23 -20.03 -9.84 20.23
C GLN A 23 -19.88 -9.52 18.75
N ALA A 24 -18.71 -9.83 18.19
CA ALA A 24 -18.49 -9.73 16.76
C ALA A 24 -19.60 -10.55 16.07
N GLU A 25 -20.43 -9.89 15.26
CA GLU A 25 -21.57 -10.55 14.62
C GLU A 25 -21.05 -11.67 13.72
N GLU A 26 -21.39 -12.92 14.06
CA GLU A 26 -20.93 -14.07 13.30
C GLU A 26 -21.30 -13.93 11.81
N LEU A 27 -20.35 -14.23 10.93
CA LEU A 27 -20.59 -14.20 9.50
C LEU A 27 -21.61 -15.29 9.12
N PRO A 28 -22.58 -14.98 8.22
CA PRO A 28 -23.51 -15.98 7.70
C PRO A 28 -22.79 -17.17 7.08
N ALA A 29 -23.37 -18.37 7.18
CA ALA A 29 -22.73 -19.61 6.75
C ALA A 29 -22.20 -19.57 5.29
N PRO A 30 -22.94 -19.05 4.30
CA PRO A 30 -22.42 -18.92 2.93
C PRO A 30 -21.19 -18.02 2.84
N ILE A 31 -21.15 -16.90 3.58
CA ILE A 31 -20.00 -15.98 3.62
C ILE A 31 -18.79 -16.65 4.26
N ARG A 32 -18.98 -17.37 5.38
CA ARG A 32 -17.91 -18.17 6.00
C ARG A 32 -17.31 -19.18 5.03
N LYS A 33 -18.14 -19.83 4.19
CA LYS A 33 -17.64 -20.75 3.16
C LYS A 33 -16.81 -20.10 2.06
N ILE A 34 -17.01 -18.81 1.79
CA ILE A 34 -16.13 -18.05 0.89
C ILE A 34 -14.84 -17.64 1.62
N GLU A 35 -14.92 -17.29 2.90
CA GLU A 35 -13.76 -16.99 3.73
C GLU A 35 -12.82 -18.19 3.89
N GLU A 36 -13.36 -19.37 4.17
CA GLU A 36 -12.63 -20.66 4.22
C GLU A 36 -11.89 -20.96 2.90
N LYS A 37 -12.34 -20.41 1.77
CA LYS A 37 -11.69 -20.55 0.46
C LYS A 37 -10.59 -19.51 0.20
N GLY A 38 -10.29 -18.65 1.19
CA GLY A 38 -9.19 -17.69 1.16
C GLY A 38 -9.61 -16.24 0.97
N ALA A 39 -10.91 -15.92 0.93
CA ALA A 39 -11.35 -14.53 0.92
C ALA A 39 -11.25 -13.92 2.33
N LYS A 40 -10.66 -12.74 2.46
CA LYS A 40 -10.67 -11.98 3.69
C LYS A 40 -11.85 -11.03 3.69
N ILE A 41 -12.83 -11.24 4.57
CA ILE A 41 -13.98 -10.33 4.69
C ILE A 41 -13.54 -9.04 5.36
N ILE A 42 -13.71 -7.91 4.67
CA ILE A 42 -13.23 -6.60 5.12
C ILE A 42 -14.33 -5.81 5.82
N GLY A 43 -15.55 -5.87 5.29
CA GLY A 43 -16.67 -5.13 5.84
C GLY A 43 -17.99 -5.46 5.17
N ARG A 44 -19.07 -4.92 5.74
CA ARG A 44 -20.44 -5.05 5.24
C ARG A 44 -20.92 -3.73 4.65
N PHE A 45 -21.85 -3.79 3.70
CA PHE A 45 -22.51 -2.63 3.14
C PHE A 45 -23.95 -2.97 2.73
N ASP A 46 -24.81 -1.95 2.69
CA ASP A 46 -26.20 -2.12 2.28
C ASP A 46 -26.29 -2.34 0.76
N ALA A 47 -27.14 -3.28 0.35
CA ALA A 47 -27.44 -3.56 -1.04
C ALA A 47 -28.97 -3.57 -1.26
N PRO A 48 -29.45 -3.28 -2.47
CA PRO A 48 -30.88 -3.24 -2.76
C PRO A 48 -31.54 -4.63 -2.69
N ASP A 49 -32.87 -4.66 -2.75
CA ASP A 49 -33.68 -5.87 -2.89
C ASP A 49 -33.49 -6.93 -1.80
N GLY A 50 -33.16 -6.47 -0.58
CA GLY A 50 -32.94 -7.34 0.58
C GLY A 50 -31.62 -8.10 0.54
N LEU A 51 -30.75 -7.81 -0.42
CA LEU A 51 -29.38 -8.32 -0.44
C LEU A 51 -28.57 -7.68 0.69
N LYS A 52 -27.62 -8.45 1.25
CA LYS A 52 -26.60 -7.90 2.16
C LYS A 52 -25.24 -7.97 1.48
N GLY A 53 -24.60 -6.83 1.28
CA GLY A 53 -23.30 -6.71 0.66
C GLY A 53 -22.16 -6.96 1.65
N TYR A 54 -21.14 -7.69 1.22
CA TYR A 54 -19.88 -7.85 1.92
C TYR A 54 -18.75 -7.52 0.96
N ALA A 55 -17.87 -6.61 1.38
CA ALA A 55 -16.63 -6.33 0.69
C ALA A 55 -15.56 -7.29 1.23
N ALA A 56 -14.89 -8.00 0.33
CA ALA A 56 -13.84 -8.94 0.66
C ALA A 56 -12.60 -8.71 -0.21
N GLN A 57 -11.49 -9.25 0.22
CA GLN A 57 -10.23 -9.27 -0.50
C GLN A 57 -9.82 -10.71 -0.79
N TYR A 58 -9.41 -11.00 -2.02
CA TYR A 58 -8.86 -12.30 -2.41
C TYR A 58 -7.65 -12.05 -3.30
N GLN A 59 -6.49 -12.59 -2.94
CA GLN A 59 -5.23 -12.39 -3.70
C GLN A 59 -4.99 -10.90 -4.06
N ASN A 60 -5.04 -10.02 -3.05
CA ASN A 60 -4.92 -8.56 -3.19
C ASN A 60 -5.96 -7.86 -4.10
N ARG A 61 -7.02 -8.54 -4.52
CA ARG A 61 -8.13 -7.95 -5.30
C ARG A 61 -9.39 -7.81 -4.46
N GLY A 62 -10.07 -6.68 -4.59
CA GLY A 62 -11.38 -6.48 -3.98
C GLY A 62 -12.45 -7.26 -4.72
N MET A 63 -13.40 -7.81 -3.96
CA MET A 63 -14.59 -8.47 -4.49
C MET A 63 -15.80 -8.18 -3.62
N THR A 64 -16.97 -8.18 -4.24
CA THR A 64 -18.26 -8.06 -3.57
C THR A 64 -18.95 -9.41 -3.51
N LEU A 65 -19.47 -9.71 -2.32
CA LEU A 65 -20.32 -10.85 -2.05
C LEU A 65 -21.71 -10.32 -1.67
N TYR A 66 -22.74 -10.82 -2.34
CA TYR A 66 -24.13 -10.46 -2.05
C TYR A 66 -24.85 -11.66 -1.47
N LEU A 67 -25.16 -11.61 -0.17
CA LEU A 67 -25.97 -12.62 0.49
C LEU A 67 -27.43 -12.42 0.09
N THR A 68 -28.09 -13.48 -0.37
CA THR A 68 -29.51 -13.46 -0.73
C THR A 68 -30.41 -13.22 0.48
N PRO A 69 -31.65 -12.70 0.30
CA PRO A 69 -32.55 -12.39 1.42
C PRO A 69 -32.88 -13.59 2.32
N ASP A 70 -32.85 -14.81 1.76
CA ASP A 70 -33.05 -16.06 2.50
C ASP A 70 -31.86 -16.48 3.38
N GLY A 71 -30.71 -15.79 3.26
CA GLY A 71 -29.48 -16.07 4.00
C GLY A 71 -28.77 -17.36 3.61
N LYS A 72 -29.20 -18.05 2.55
CA LYS A 72 -28.70 -19.39 2.18
C LYS A 72 -27.74 -19.40 1.00
N HIS A 73 -27.72 -18.33 0.20
CA HIS A 73 -26.90 -18.24 -1.01
C HIS A 73 -26.07 -16.96 -1.02
N VAL A 74 -24.96 -17.00 -1.76
CA VAL A 74 -24.09 -15.85 -1.97
C VAL A 74 -23.79 -15.72 -3.47
N LEU A 75 -23.97 -14.52 -4.00
CA LEU A 75 -23.58 -14.15 -5.36
C LEU A 75 -22.23 -13.43 -5.30
N LEU A 76 -21.31 -13.82 -6.19
CA LEU A 76 -20.01 -13.18 -6.36
C LEU A 76 -20.02 -12.38 -7.67
N GLY A 77 -19.71 -11.09 -7.60
CA GLY A 77 -19.63 -10.24 -8.78
C GLY A 77 -20.08 -8.81 -8.48
N ASN A 78 -20.22 -8.01 -9.53
CA ASN A 78 -20.67 -6.63 -9.42
C ASN A 78 -22.19 -6.55 -9.59
N LEU A 79 -22.81 -5.59 -8.91
CA LEU A 79 -24.24 -5.31 -9.00
C LEU A 79 -24.44 -4.01 -9.77
N TYR A 80 -25.20 -4.05 -10.84
CA TYR A 80 -25.53 -2.87 -11.65
C TYR A 80 -27.01 -2.55 -11.51
N ASP A 81 -27.35 -1.25 -11.49
CA ASP A 81 -28.74 -0.80 -11.57
C ASP A 81 -29.26 -0.77 -13.02
N ALA A 82 -30.52 -0.36 -13.19
CA ALA A 82 -31.18 -0.31 -14.50
C ALA A 82 -30.54 0.70 -15.46
N GLU A 83 -29.82 1.68 -14.93
CA GLU A 83 -29.07 2.69 -15.65
C GLU A 83 -27.65 2.22 -16.03
N GLY A 84 -27.24 1.03 -15.58
CA GLY A 84 -25.93 0.46 -15.82
C GLY A 84 -24.83 1.03 -14.92
N LYS A 85 -25.17 1.66 -13.80
CA LYS A 85 -24.20 2.10 -12.80
C LYS A 85 -23.79 0.93 -11.92
N ASP A 86 -22.48 0.76 -11.74
CA ASP A 86 -21.92 -0.22 -10.82
C ASP A 86 -22.11 0.23 -9.35
N LEU A 87 -23.00 -0.45 -8.63
CA LEU A 87 -23.30 -0.22 -7.22
C LEU A 87 -22.24 -0.86 -6.29
N SER A 88 -21.38 -1.74 -6.81
CA SER A 88 -20.29 -2.38 -6.07
C SER A 88 -19.05 -1.48 -5.95
N ALA A 89 -18.86 -0.57 -6.91
CA ALA A 89 -17.65 0.24 -7.03
C ALA A 89 -17.37 1.10 -5.79
N GLU A 90 -18.36 1.85 -5.30
CA GLU A 90 -18.19 2.73 -4.14
C GLU A 90 -17.92 1.95 -2.83
N PRO A 91 -18.70 0.91 -2.47
CA PRO A 91 -18.38 0.06 -1.33
C PRO A 91 -16.99 -0.57 -1.40
N LEU A 92 -16.58 -1.08 -2.56
CA LEU A 92 -15.24 -1.64 -2.73
C LEU A 92 -14.15 -0.59 -2.56
N GLN A 93 -14.34 0.60 -3.16
CA GLN A 93 -13.40 1.70 -3.03
C GLN A 93 -13.24 2.08 -1.56
N LYS A 94 -14.34 2.27 -0.84
CA LYS A 94 -14.34 2.70 0.55
C LYS A 94 -13.78 1.65 1.51
N LEU A 95 -14.21 0.40 1.36
CA LEU A 95 -13.93 -0.66 2.34
C LEU A 95 -12.62 -1.38 2.05
N VAL A 96 -12.25 -1.57 0.77
CA VAL A 96 -11.09 -2.38 0.39
C VAL A 96 -9.95 -1.51 -0.14
N TYR A 97 -10.19 -0.78 -1.22
CA TYR A 97 -9.10 -0.14 -1.96
C TYR A 97 -8.51 1.05 -1.24
N ALA A 98 -9.31 1.93 -0.63
CA ALA A 98 -8.79 3.10 0.08
C ALA A 98 -7.96 2.74 1.33
N PRO A 99 -8.38 1.80 2.22
CA PRO A 99 -7.53 1.33 3.32
C PRO A 99 -6.25 0.65 2.83
N MET A 100 -6.36 -0.21 1.80
CA MET A 100 -5.21 -0.88 1.21
C MET A 100 -4.21 0.12 0.60
N ALA A 101 -4.69 1.13 -0.12
CA ALA A 101 -3.88 2.20 -0.67
C ALA A 101 -3.13 2.98 0.41
N LYS A 102 -3.80 3.30 1.54
CA LYS A 102 -3.16 3.94 2.69
C LYS A 102 -2.07 3.06 3.31
N GLU A 103 -2.32 1.76 3.43
CA GLU A 103 -1.33 0.82 3.94
C GLU A 103 -0.10 0.76 3.03
N VAL A 104 -0.30 0.59 1.72
CA VAL A 104 0.79 0.57 0.73
C VAL A 104 1.56 1.88 0.75
N TRP A 105 0.88 3.03 0.72
CA TRP A 105 1.54 4.33 0.76
C TRP A 105 2.39 4.52 2.02
N ASN A 106 1.89 4.09 3.18
CA ASN A 106 2.64 4.11 4.43
C ASN A 106 3.84 3.13 4.43
N LYS A 107 3.72 1.96 3.78
CA LYS A 107 4.87 1.05 3.60
C LYS A 107 5.96 1.68 2.72
N LEU A 108 5.58 2.34 1.63
CA LEU A 108 6.49 3.09 0.75
C LEU A 108 7.18 4.24 1.50
N ASP A 109 6.43 5.00 2.31
CA ASP A 109 6.98 6.10 3.10
C ASP A 109 8.03 5.64 4.13
N LYS A 110 7.80 4.48 4.73
CA LYS A 110 8.69 3.88 5.73
C LYS A 110 9.82 3.03 5.15
N SER A 111 9.87 2.83 3.83
CA SER A 111 10.91 2.03 3.20
C SER A 111 12.26 2.77 3.18
N HIS A 112 13.32 2.08 2.74
CA HIS A 112 14.65 2.67 2.65
C HIS A 112 14.86 3.31 1.28
N TRP A 113 14.24 4.47 1.07
CA TRP A 113 14.38 5.25 -0.15
C TRP A 113 15.54 6.26 -0.09
N ILE A 114 16.03 6.65 -1.26
CA ILE A 114 16.92 7.81 -1.47
C ILE A 114 16.09 8.95 -2.06
N ALA A 115 16.19 10.14 -1.46
CA ALA A 115 15.52 11.34 -1.97
C ALA A 115 16.18 11.84 -3.25
N ASP A 116 15.38 12.34 -4.18
CA ASP A 116 15.82 13.13 -5.31
C ASP A 116 14.85 14.30 -5.56
N GLY A 117 15.32 15.50 -5.19
CA GLY A 117 14.53 16.72 -5.18
C GLY A 117 14.56 17.42 -3.83
N LYS A 118 13.72 18.44 -3.68
CA LYS A 118 13.60 19.17 -2.41
C LYS A 118 12.71 18.42 -1.43
N ALA A 119 13.08 18.45 -0.15
CA ALA A 119 12.32 17.78 0.93
C ALA A 119 10.91 18.35 1.09
N ASP A 120 10.70 19.62 0.76
CA ASP A 120 9.44 20.36 0.85
C ASP A 120 8.62 20.37 -0.45
N ALA A 121 9.03 19.59 -1.46
CA ALA A 121 8.27 19.49 -2.71
C ALA A 121 6.85 18.95 -2.43
N PRO A 122 5.78 19.60 -2.92
CA PRO A 122 4.41 19.23 -2.60
C PRO A 122 3.98 17.89 -3.19
N ARG A 123 4.66 17.43 -4.25
CA ARG A 123 4.37 16.17 -4.94
C ARG A 123 5.41 15.13 -4.58
N ILE A 124 4.98 14.00 -4.04
CA ILE A 124 5.84 12.84 -3.76
C ILE A 124 5.51 11.74 -4.77
N VAL A 125 6.57 11.15 -5.33
CA VAL A 125 6.47 9.97 -6.20
C VAL A 125 7.49 8.94 -5.73
N TYR A 126 7.03 7.73 -5.41
CA TYR A 126 7.91 6.61 -5.09
C TYR A 126 8.21 5.82 -6.35
N LEU A 127 9.41 5.25 -6.43
CA LEU A 127 9.74 4.34 -7.50
C LEU A 127 10.70 3.25 -7.03
N PHE A 128 10.39 2.00 -7.32
CA PHE A 128 11.38 0.93 -7.25
C PHE A 128 12.33 1.08 -8.43
N SER A 129 13.62 1.22 -8.16
CA SER A 129 14.66 1.50 -9.16
C SER A 129 15.82 0.54 -9.04
N ASP A 130 16.35 0.12 -10.18
CA ASP A 130 17.57 -0.68 -10.28
C ASP A 130 18.65 0.15 -11.02
N PRO A 131 19.90 0.24 -10.51
CA PRO A 131 20.99 1.02 -11.11
C PRO A 131 21.38 0.60 -12.53
N ASN A 132 20.98 -0.58 -12.99
CA ASN A 132 21.22 -1.06 -14.34
C ASN A 132 19.99 -0.93 -15.24
N CYS A 133 18.93 -0.27 -14.79
CA CYS A 133 17.69 -0.14 -15.54
C CYS A 133 17.68 1.13 -16.41
N PRO A 134 17.74 1.02 -17.75
CA PRO A 134 17.71 2.19 -18.65
C PRO A 134 16.38 2.94 -18.59
N TYR A 135 15.27 2.28 -18.25
CA TYR A 135 13.98 2.93 -18.10
C TYR A 135 13.84 3.71 -16.79
N CYS A 136 14.56 3.31 -15.73
CA CYS A 136 14.65 4.13 -14.52
C CYS A 136 15.36 5.44 -14.83
N ASN A 137 16.48 5.34 -15.54
CA ASN A 137 17.26 6.50 -15.98
C ASN A 137 16.46 7.43 -16.90
N MET A 138 15.75 6.87 -17.88
CA MET A 138 14.88 7.66 -18.76
C MET A 138 13.78 8.41 -17.98
N PHE A 139 13.14 7.76 -17.01
CA PHE A 139 12.14 8.44 -16.16
C PHE A 139 12.78 9.53 -15.28
N TRP A 140 13.97 9.26 -14.72
CA TRP A 140 14.73 10.25 -13.96
C TRP A 140 15.02 11.51 -14.78
N GLU A 141 15.47 11.34 -16.03
CA GLU A 141 15.70 12.44 -16.98
C GLU A 141 14.41 13.21 -17.30
N GLN A 142 13.33 12.49 -17.60
CA GLN A 142 12.03 13.08 -17.90
C GLN A 142 11.46 13.90 -16.73
N ALA A 143 11.74 13.50 -15.49
CA ALA A 143 11.26 14.20 -14.30
C ALA A 143 12.06 15.46 -13.95
N ARG A 144 13.25 15.69 -14.55
CA ARG A 144 14.12 16.82 -14.20
C ARG A 144 13.43 18.19 -14.19
N PRO A 145 12.55 18.56 -15.13
CA PRO A 145 11.89 19.86 -15.09
C PRO A 145 11.09 20.10 -13.80
N TRP A 146 10.43 19.07 -13.26
CA TRP A 146 9.64 19.18 -12.04
C TRP A 146 10.50 19.13 -10.78
N VAL A 147 11.48 18.22 -10.76
CA VAL A 147 12.39 18.04 -9.62
C VAL A 147 13.25 19.28 -9.41
N ASN A 148 13.84 19.81 -10.48
CA ASN A 148 14.67 21.03 -10.42
C ASN A 148 13.85 22.28 -10.05
N ALA A 149 12.57 22.32 -10.43
CA ALA A 149 11.65 23.38 -10.02
C ALA A 149 11.18 23.26 -8.56
N GLY A 150 11.54 22.18 -7.85
CA GLY A 150 11.08 21.90 -6.49
C GLY A 150 9.61 21.50 -6.39
N LYS A 151 8.98 21.12 -7.51
CA LYS A 151 7.57 20.73 -7.55
C LYS A 151 7.37 19.27 -7.18
N VAL A 152 8.37 18.42 -7.46
CA VAL A 152 8.34 16.98 -7.22
C VAL A 152 9.58 16.55 -6.44
N GLN A 153 9.38 15.62 -5.50
CA GLN A 153 10.43 14.79 -4.93
C GLN A 153 10.20 13.34 -5.35
N LEU A 154 11.19 12.78 -6.02
CA LEU A 154 11.25 11.34 -6.25
C LEU A 154 11.86 10.66 -5.02
N ARG A 155 11.31 9.50 -4.65
CA ARG A 155 11.81 8.66 -3.55
C ARG A 155 12.15 7.29 -4.12
N HIS A 156 13.43 7.12 -4.46
CA HIS A 156 13.94 5.92 -5.11
C HIS A 156 14.10 4.81 -4.09
N ILE A 157 13.36 3.71 -4.23
CA ILE A 157 13.46 2.49 -3.44
C ILE A 157 14.36 1.53 -4.20
N LEU A 158 15.62 1.41 -3.79
CA LEU A 158 16.63 0.71 -4.56
C LEU A 158 16.44 -0.81 -4.43
N VAL A 159 16.47 -1.50 -5.57
CA VAL A 159 16.41 -2.95 -5.73
C VAL A 159 17.54 -3.43 -6.64
N GLY A 160 17.81 -4.72 -6.67
CA GLY A 160 18.88 -5.29 -7.52
C GLY A 160 18.42 -6.56 -8.22
N ILE A 161 17.70 -6.42 -9.33
CA ILE A 161 17.06 -7.54 -10.05
C ILE A 161 17.45 -7.66 -11.53
N ILE A 162 18.09 -6.65 -12.13
CA ILE A 162 18.28 -6.59 -13.60
C ILE A 162 19.57 -7.27 -14.06
N ARG A 163 20.68 -7.04 -13.36
CA ARG A 163 22.01 -7.61 -13.63
C ARG A 163 22.62 -8.18 -12.35
N GLU A 164 23.60 -9.07 -12.51
CA GLU A 164 24.35 -9.67 -11.40
C GLU A 164 24.97 -8.63 -10.44
N ASP A 165 25.46 -7.50 -10.97
CA ASP A 165 26.07 -6.45 -10.17
C ASP A 165 25.07 -5.43 -9.58
N SER A 166 23.77 -5.57 -9.85
CA SER A 166 22.74 -4.61 -9.41
C SER A 166 22.59 -4.55 -7.90
N PRO A 167 22.53 -5.68 -7.15
CA PRO A 167 22.48 -5.63 -5.68
C PRO A 167 23.66 -4.86 -5.09
N GLY A 168 24.88 -5.11 -5.60
CA GLY A 168 26.09 -4.42 -5.14
C GLY A 168 26.08 -2.92 -5.45
N LYS A 169 25.54 -2.52 -6.60
CA LYS A 169 25.38 -1.09 -6.97
C LYS A 169 24.30 -0.40 -6.13
N SER A 170 23.16 -1.05 -5.91
CA SER A 170 22.09 -0.54 -5.04
C SER A 170 22.59 -0.37 -3.62
N ALA A 171 23.34 -1.34 -3.11
CA ALA A 171 24.00 -1.24 -1.83
C ALA A 171 25.04 -0.11 -1.80
N ALA A 172 25.82 0.09 -2.87
CA ALA A 172 26.78 1.21 -2.95
C ALA A 172 26.08 2.57 -2.83
N LEU A 173 24.94 2.76 -3.50
CA LEU A 173 24.13 3.98 -3.37
C LEU A 173 23.56 4.16 -1.95
N LEU A 174 22.99 3.10 -1.37
CA LEU A 174 22.43 3.12 -0.01
C LEU A 174 23.50 3.33 1.09
N ALA A 175 24.75 2.94 0.83
CA ALA A 175 25.88 3.06 1.74
C ALA A 175 26.68 4.36 1.55
N ALA A 176 26.40 5.14 0.51
CA ALA A 176 27.14 6.35 0.21
C ALA A 176 27.02 7.36 1.37
N LYS A 177 28.06 8.17 1.57
CA LYS A 177 28.05 9.26 2.56
C LYS A 177 26.93 10.26 2.27
N ASP A 178 26.70 10.52 0.98
CA ASP A 178 25.56 11.28 0.47
C ASP A 178 24.84 10.43 -0.59
N PRO A 179 23.82 9.65 -0.19
CA PRO A 179 23.07 8.80 -1.11
C PRO A 179 22.36 9.58 -2.22
N GLN A 180 21.87 10.79 -1.92
CA GLN A 180 21.18 11.63 -2.90
C GLN A 180 22.15 12.11 -3.98
N GLN A 181 23.32 12.62 -3.59
CA GLN A 181 24.36 13.02 -4.54
C GLN A 181 24.84 11.83 -5.38
N ALA A 182 25.12 10.69 -4.75
CA ALA A 182 25.58 9.49 -5.46
C ALA A 182 24.56 8.98 -6.48
N LEU A 183 23.27 8.99 -6.14
CA LEU A 183 22.20 8.65 -7.07
C LEU A 183 22.13 9.63 -8.23
N GLN A 184 22.19 10.94 -7.96
CA GLN A 184 22.15 11.96 -9.01
C GLN A 184 23.34 11.85 -9.97
N GLU A 185 24.55 11.59 -9.46
CA GLU A 185 25.73 11.36 -10.29
C GLU A 185 25.59 10.11 -11.17
N HIS A 186 25.10 9.01 -10.58
CA HIS A 186 24.84 7.77 -11.30
C HIS A 186 23.82 7.97 -12.44
N GLU A 187 22.65 8.53 -12.13
CA GLU A 187 21.58 8.72 -13.09
C GLU A 187 21.97 9.77 -14.15
N LYS A 188 22.61 10.87 -13.77
CA LYS A 188 23.09 11.87 -14.74
C LYS A 188 24.10 11.29 -15.73
N ALA A 189 24.95 10.37 -15.29
CA ALA A 189 25.91 9.71 -16.15
C ALA A 189 25.28 8.61 -17.03
N GLY A 190 24.12 8.08 -16.64
CA GLY A 190 23.40 7.02 -17.34
C GLY A 190 24.31 5.83 -17.65
N LYS A 191 24.39 5.43 -18.92
CA LYS A 191 25.26 4.34 -19.38
C LYS A 191 26.76 4.57 -19.10
N GLY A 192 27.18 5.83 -18.94
CA GLY A 192 28.56 6.20 -18.62
C GLY A 192 28.88 6.20 -17.12
N SER A 193 27.93 5.80 -16.26
CA SER A 193 28.13 5.79 -14.81
C SER A 193 29.35 4.96 -14.38
N SER A 194 30.21 5.55 -13.55
CA SER A 194 31.34 4.88 -12.91
C SER A 194 30.99 4.17 -11.60
N LEU A 195 29.71 4.13 -11.19
CA LEU A 195 29.25 3.46 -9.97
C LEU A 195 29.75 2.01 -9.91
N LYS A 196 30.53 1.70 -8.89
CA LYS A 196 31.07 0.36 -8.65
C LYS A 196 30.18 -0.41 -7.66
N PRO A 197 29.89 -1.69 -7.91
CA PRO A 197 29.21 -2.51 -6.93
C PRO A 197 30.10 -2.72 -5.70
N LEU A 198 29.49 -2.78 -4.51
CA LEU A 198 30.19 -3.27 -3.33
C LEU A 198 30.44 -4.77 -3.49
N ALA A 199 31.70 -5.19 -3.33
CA ALA A 199 32.08 -6.61 -3.34
C ALA A 199 31.60 -7.35 -2.07
N SER A 200 31.53 -6.63 -0.95
CA SER A 200 30.94 -7.10 0.31
C SER A 200 30.01 -6.02 0.84
N ILE A 201 28.73 -6.37 1.01
CA ILE A 201 27.70 -5.44 1.46
C ILE A 201 27.67 -5.47 3.00
N PRO A 202 27.83 -4.32 3.68
CA PRO A 202 27.69 -4.26 5.12
C PRO A 202 26.31 -4.74 5.57
N ALA A 203 26.23 -5.49 6.68
CA ALA A 203 24.99 -6.12 7.14
C ALA A 203 23.82 -5.14 7.30
N ALA A 204 24.09 -3.92 7.80
CA ALA A 204 23.06 -2.89 7.94
C ALA A 204 22.51 -2.38 6.59
N VAL A 205 23.34 -2.38 5.54
CA VAL A 205 22.93 -2.00 4.17
C VAL A 205 22.19 -3.17 3.51
N GLN A 206 22.66 -4.39 3.72
CA GLN A 206 21.99 -5.60 3.25
C GLN A 206 20.55 -5.66 3.78
N ALA A 207 20.34 -5.44 5.08
CA ALA A 207 19.00 -5.42 5.67
C ALA A 207 18.06 -4.39 5.03
N LYS A 208 18.57 -3.21 4.64
CA LYS A 208 17.79 -2.19 3.94
C LYS A 208 17.39 -2.66 2.54
N LEU A 209 18.34 -3.24 1.80
CA LEU A 209 18.10 -3.77 0.46
C LEU A 209 17.11 -4.94 0.50
N ASP A 210 17.26 -5.86 1.45
CA ASP A 210 16.35 -6.99 1.65
C ASP A 210 14.93 -6.52 1.99
N ALA A 211 14.80 -5.48 2.83
CA ALA A 211 13.50 -4.89 3.15
C ALA A 211 12.84 -4.26 1.91
N ASN A 212 13.61 -3.56 1.07
CA ASN A 212 13.11 -3.04 -0.20
C ASN A 212 12.70 -4.16 -1.17
N MET A 213 13.51 -5.22 -1.29
CA MET A 213 13.22 -6.39 -2.12
C MET A 213 11.96 -7.12 -1.65
N LYS A 214 11.80 -7.30 -0.33
CA LYS A 214 10.61 -7.88 0.27
C LYS A 214 9.37 -7.03 -0.02
N LEU A 215 9.47 -5.71 0.09
CA LEU A 215 8.36 -4.83 -0.25
C LEU A 215 8.01 -4.92 -1.75
N MET A 216 9.01 -5.07 -2.62
CA MET A 216 8.80 -5.28 -4.05
C MET A 216 8.01 -6.58 -4.32
N GLU A 217 8.38 -7.67 -3.63
CA GLU A 217 7.69 -8.97 -3.70
C GLU A 217 6.26 -8.90 -3.12
N GLU A 218 6.08 -8.29 -1.95
CA GLU A 218 4.76 -8.09 -1.31
C GLU A 218 3.78 -7.32 -2.21
N LEU A 219 4.30 -6.40 -3.03
CA LEU A 219 3.54 -5.60 -3.99
C LEU A 219 3.45 -6.26 -5.38
N GLU A 220 3.91 -7.52 -5.52
CA GLU A 220 3.87 -8.32 -6.76
C GLU A 220 4.51 -7.61 -7.96
N LEU A 221 5.57 -6.85 -7.71
CA LEU A 221 6.27 -6.08 -8.76
C LEU A 221 7.32 -6.94 -9.44
N SER A 222 7.31 -6.95 -10.77
CA SER A 222 8.21 -7.77 -11.58
C SER A 222 9.16 -6.97 -12.48
N ALA A 223 9.02 -5.64 -12.51
CA ALA A 223 9.81 -4.77 -13.36
C ALA A 223 10.15 -3.43 -12.69
N THR A 224 11.22 -2.81 -13.17
CA THR A 224 11.63 -1.45 -12.82
C THR A 224 11.62 -0.54 -14.07
N PRO A 225 11.29 0.75 -13.94
CA PRO A 225 10.77 1.39 -12.73
C PRO A 225 9.35 0.92 -12.43
N ALA A 226 9.02 0.71 -11.16
CA ALA A 226 7.64 0.60 -10.69
C ALA A 226 7.32 1.85 -9.88
N ILE A 227 6.45 2.70 -10.43
CA ILE A 227 6.20 4.07 -9.99
C ILE A 227 4.85 4.13 -9.27
N PHE A 228 4.83 4.78 -8.11
CA PHE A 228 3.65 4.98 -7.28
C PHE A 228 3.44 6.47 -6.97
N TYR A 229 2.20 6.93 -7.12
CA TYR A 229 1.80 8.31 -6.87
C TYR A 229 0.34 8.36 -6.46
N LEU A 230 -0.07 9.41 -5.75
CA LEU A 230 -1.50 9.66 -5.48
C LEU A 230 -2.06 10.52 -6.61
N ASP A 231 -3.22 10.24 -7.18
CA ASP A 231 -3.83 11.18 -8.15
C ASP A 231 -4.46 12.40 -7.45
N ASP A 232 -5.15 13.25 -8.22
CA ASP A 232 -5.82 14.46 -7.71
C ASP A 232 -6.95 14.17 -6.72
N LYS A 233 -7.45 12.93 -6.68
CA LYS A 233 -8.46 12.46 -5.71
C LYS A 233 -7.82 11.86 -4.46
N GLY A 234 -6.49 11.72 -4.45
CA GLY A 234 -5.76 11.04 -3.39
C GLY A 234 -5.76 9.52 -3.51
N ASP A 235 -6.20 8.98 -4.65
CA ASP A 235 -6.19 7.54 -4.88
C ASP A 235 -4.80 7.09 -5.33
N LEU A 236 -4.33 5.95 -4.80
CA LEU A 236 -3.03 5.40 -5.15
C LEU A 236 -3.05 4.84 -6.57
N GLN A 237 -2.14 5.36 -7.39
CA GLN A 237 -1.91 4.92 -8.76
C GLN A 237 -0.55 4.25 -8.89
N GLN A 238 -0.45 3.31 -9.83
CA GLN A 238 0.77 2.58 -10.14
C GLN A 238 1.04 2.60 -11.66
N GLN A 239 2.32 2.71 -12.03
CA GLN A 239 2.79 2.57 -13.40
C GLN A 239 4.06 1.71 -13.42
N GLN A 240 4.05 0.59 -14.14
CA GLN A 240 5.25 -0.21 -14.38
C GLN A 240 5.89 0.15 -15.72
N GLY A 241 7.22 0.18 -15.75
CA GLY A 241 8.00 0.66 -16.89
C GLY A 241 8.01 2.18 -17.00
N ALA A 242 8.84 2.70 -17.91
CA ALA A 242 8.91 4.14 -18.10
C ALA A 242 7.59 4.69 -18.68
N PRO A 243 7.05 5.78 -18.11
CA PRO A 243 5.82 6.39 -18.61
C PRO A 243 6.01 6.96 -20.02
N ALA A 244 4.96 6.86 -20.84
CA ALA A 244 4.88 7.64 -22.07
C ALA A 244 4.83 9.15 -21.74
N PRO A 245 5.32 10.04 -22.62
CA PRO A 245 5.36 11.48 -22.35
C PRO A 245 4.00 12.09 -21.92
N GLY A 246 2.90 11.62 -22.50
CA GLY A 246 1.54 12.09 -22.13
C GLY A 246 1.08 11.69 -20.72
N LYS A 247 1.68 10.67 -20.11
CA LYS A 247 1.39 10.27 -18.73
C LYS A 247 2.21 11.03 -17.68
N LEU A 248 3.29 11.72 -18.08
CA LEU A 248 4.16 12.41 -17.14
C LEU A 248 3.42 13.45 -16.32
N THR A 249 2.52 14.23 -16.91
CA THR A 249 1.72 15.23 -16.18
C THR A 249 0.76 14.59 -15.18
N GLN A 250 0.24 13.38 -15.45
CA GLN A 250 -0.62 12.67 -14.50
C GLN A 250 0.18 12.20 -13.27
N ILE A 251 1.43 11.75 -13.49
CA ILE A 251 2.31 11.25 -12.44
C ILE A 251 2.90 12.42 -11.64
N LEU A 252 3.56 13.35 -12.33
CA LEU A 252 4.39 14.41 -11.78
C LEU A 252 3.60 15.70 -11.47
N GLY A 253 2.34 15.79 -11.93
CA GLY A 253 1.53 16.99 -11.83
C GLY A 253 1.86 18.03 -12.91
N PRO A 254 1.25 19.23 -12.85
CA PRO A 254 1.53 20.31 -13.78
C PRO A 254 3.00 20.78 -13.70
N LYS A 255 3.56 21.13 -14.86
CA LYS A 255 4.94 21.65 -14.98
C LYS A 255 5.16 22.94 -14.24
#